data_AF-A0A8T7AEM1-F1
#
_entry.id   AF-A0A8T7AEM1-F1
#
_cell.length_a   1.000
_cell.length_b   1.000
_cell.length_c   1.000
_cell.angle_alpha   90.00
_cell.angle_beta   90.00
_cell.angle_gamma   90.00
#
_symmetry.space_group_name_H-M   'P 1'
#
loop_
_entity.id
_entity.type
_entity.pdbx_description
1 polymer ?
#
loop_
_entity_poly.entity_id
_entity_poly.type
_entity_poly.pdbx_seq_one_letter_code
_entity_poly.pdbx_strand_id
1 'polypeptide(L)'
;HQAEIALDPAADHAAWHLRSSLGTEFGSNAVAVNAQRSGDGATRLLINSHQPMTGPVAWYEAHLISGQGLDITGGLFPGTPLILHGFNRNLGWANTVNHIDLSDIYVLTRNPDDPLQYRLDGEWVNFDKSELSVAVKLFGPFMYPARRRVLRSRHGPVIEAADQTYALRYAGRGEIRQLEQYYRLNQASDFAGFMRAMALNALPSINYVYADRDDNIGFIHNAQYPRRDDGWDWQKDLPGDRSDLIWNGYHPFESVPKLINPQSGLVFNANNTPFSATDGPDNLLSNQFPQSMGLAKNQTNRSLRLMELNDGASPIGKRDILKLKFDTFYSEKSHQVAVINKILDVDFSDTERLGEAAGQLRKWNHSTDKENHQAALAVLTLRRLFRSDKPEDLSPGNLRRALQWTVDHLIDNHGSITPPWGEVNRLIRGKVNLPLDGGPDILRAIYSFGLPEGQPAYATHGDTWMALVEWDANGKLSADVVTQFGSATMDTSSPHYADQAPLFASKRWRKALLDLDEIRANAERSYSPN
;
A
#
# COMPACT_ATOMS: atom_id res chain seq x y z
N HIS A 1 -27.13 32.14 -28.91
CA HIS A 1 -25.84 31.69 -29.44
C HIS A 1 -25.55 30.32 -28.82
N GLN A 2 -25.62 29.27 -29.64
CA GLN A 2 -25.40 27.89 -29.23
C GLN A 2 -23.93 27.73 -28.85
N ALA A 3 -23.67 27.33 -27.62
CA ALA A 3 -22.36 26.89 -27.19
C ALA A 3 -22.06 25.56 -27.88
N GLU A 4 -21.19 25.58 -28.90
CA GLU A 4 -20.49 24.36 -29.31
C GLU A 4 -19.47 24.05 -28.22
N ILE A 5 -19.86 23.20 -27.28
CA ILE A 5 -18.94 22.49 -26.39
C ILE A 5 -19.19 21.01 -26.59
N ALA A 6 -18.25 20.34 -27.24
CA ALA A 6 -17.82 18.98 -26.93
C ALA A 6 -16.63 18.67 -27.85
N LEU A 7 -15.41 18.99 -27.41
CA LEU A 7 -14.27 18.22 -27.89
C LEU A 7 -14.36 16.83 -27.26
N ASP A 8 -14.15 15.85 -28.12
CA ASP A 8 -14.46 14.43 -27.97
C ASP A 8 -13.82 13.78 -26.72
N PRO A 9 -14.61 13.25 -25.76
CA PRO A 9 -14.09 12.45 -24.64
C PRO A 9 -13.52 11.08 -25.08
N ALA A 10 -13.56 10.73 -26.36
CA ALA A 10 -13.06 9.48 -26.92
C ALA A 10 -11.66 9.56 -27.55
N ALA A 11 -10.98 10.70 -27.54
CA ALA A 11 -9.59 10.74 -28.02
C ALA A 11 -8.66 10.02 -27.01
N ASP A 12 -7.91 9.01 -27.48
CA ASP A 12 -6.95 8.20 -26.70
C ASP A 12 -5.68 8.99 -26.30
N HIS A 13 -5.84 10.25 -25.87
CA HIS A 13 -4.75 11.07 -25.36
C HIS A 13 -4.70 10.97 -23.84
N ALA A 14 -3.54 10.58 -23.31
CA ALA A 14 -3.24 10.60 -21.88
C ALA A 14 -1.89 11.28 -21.69
N ALA A 15 -1.90 12.49 -21.13
CA ALA A 15 -0.72 13.30 -20.86
C ALA A 15 0.32 12.57 -19.99
N TRP A 16 -0.20 11.79 -19.05
CA TRP A 16 0.57 10.95 -18.17
C TRP A 16 -0.03 9.55 -18.30
N HIS A 17 0.81 8.57 -18.62
CA HIS A 17 0.40 7.18 -18.42
C HIS A 17 0.18 6.99 -16.92
N LEU A 18 -1.07 7.14 -16.46
CA LEU A 18 -1.52 6.57 -15.21
C LEU A 18 -1.12 5.11 -15.30
N ARG A 19 -0.20 4.67 -14.44
CA ARG A 19 0.19 3.25 -14.38
C ARG A 19 -1.09 2.46 -14.19
N SER A 20 -1.32 1.48 -15.05
CA SER A 20 -2.43 0.56 -14.82
C SER A 20 -2.04 -0.33 -13.63
N SER A 21 -3.02 -0.80 -12.86
CA SER A 21 -2.79 -1.48 -11.58
C SER A 21 -2.39 -2.96 -11.76
N LEU A 22 -1.60 -3.30 -12.78
CA LEU A 22 -1.25 -4.70 -13.09
C LEU A 22 0.12 -5.13 -12.56
N GLY A 23 0.94 -4.18 -12.09
CA GLY A 23 2.20 -4.50 -11.41
C GLY A 23 1.99 -5.20 -10.08
N THR A 24 3.04 -5.83 -9.53
CA THR A 24 2.97 -6.34 -8.15
C THR A 24 2.70 -5.18 -7.20
N GLU A 25 1.51 -5.14 -6.63
CA GLU A 25 1.16 -4.13 -5.65
C GLU A 25 1.98 -4.34 -4.37
N PHE A 26 2.71 -3.31 -3.95
CA PHE A 26 3.17 -3.21 -2.58
C PHE A 26 1.94 -3.07 -1.68
N GLY A 27 1.87 -3.92 -0.67
CA GLY A 27 0.63 -4.12 0.05
C GLY A 27 0.58 -3.55 1.46
N SER A 28 -0.53 -3.84 2.11
CA SER A 28 -0.71 -3.90 3.56
C SER A 28 -1.87 -4.86 3.82
N ASN A 29 -1.85 -5.58 4.93
CA ASN A 29 -2.95 -6.39 5.41
C ASN A 29 -3.43 -5.83 6.74
N ALA A 30 -4.74 -5.76 6.90
CA ALA A 30 -5.37 -5.48 8.17
C ALA A 30 -6.60 -6.37 8.34
N VAL A 31 -6.76 -6.92 9.54
CA VAL A 31 -7.89 -7.77 9.91
C VAL A 31 -8.34 -7.38 11.31
N ALA A 32 -9.63 -7.13 11.49
CA ALA A 32 -10.25 -6.92 12.79
C ALA A 32 -11.40 -7.90 12.99
N VAL A 33 -11.49 -8.49 14.17
CA VAL A 33 -12.60 -9.37 14.57
C VAL A 33 -13.12 -8.93 15.93
N ASN A 34 -14.44 -8.95 16.08
CA ASN A 34 -15.10 -8.64 17.34
C ASN A 34 -15.50 -9.92 18.10
N ALA A 35 -16.11 -9.77 19.27
CA ALA A 35 -16.51 -10.83 20.17
C ALA A 35 -17.41 -11.86 19.46
N GLN A 36 -18.33 -11.38 18.61
CA GLN A 36 -19.24 -12.24 17.84
C GLN A 36 -18.50 -13.25 16.96
N ARG A 37 -17.39 -12.83 16.32
CA ARG A 37 -16.62 -13.71 15.42
C ARG A 37 -15.42 -14.36 16.08
N SER A 38 -14.95 -13.86 17.21
CA SER A 38 -13.73 -14.33 17.87
C SER A 38 -13.80 -15.75 18.45
N GLY A 39 -15.00 -16.18 18.89
CA GLY A 39 -15.24 -17.45 19.59
C GLY A 39 -14.89 -17.45 21.08
N ASP A 40 -14.21 -16.42 21.59
CA ASP A 40 -13.79 -16.30 23.00
C ASP A 40 -14.13 -14.95 23.63
N GLY A 41 -14.91 -14.12 22.94
CA GLY A 41 -15.38 -12.83 23.41
C GLY A 41 -14.36 -11.71 23.30
N ALA A 42 -13.21 -11.94 22.67
CA ALA A 42 -12.16 -10.94 22.50
C ALA A 42 -12.31 -10.14 21.20
N THR A 43 -11.94 -8.86 21.24
CA THR A 43 -11.77 -8.04 20.04
C THR A 43 -10.29 -8.05 19.64
N ARG A 44 -9.99 -8.26 18.36
CA ARG A 44 -8.60 -8.37 17.87
C ARG A 44 -8.36 -7.53 16.63
N LEU A 45 -7.13 -7.04 16.51
CA LEU A 45 -6.64 -6.30 15.35
C LEU A 45 -5.26 -6.78 14.93
N LEU A 46 -5.15 -7.19 13.66
CA LEU A 46 -3.89 -7.42 12.98
C LEU A 46 -3.49 -6.15 12.21
N ILE A 47 -2.33 -5.60 12.56
CA ILE A 47 -1.70 -4.47 11.89
C ILE A 47 -0.50 -5.00 11.10
N ASN A 48 -0.48 -4.84 9.78
CA ASN A 48 0.63 -5.28 8.95
C ASN A 48 0.75 -4.45 7.67
N SER A 49 1.64 -3.45 7.65
CA SER A 49 1.94 -2.70 6.41
C SER A 49 3.12 -3.30 5.66
N HIS A 50 3.12 -3.22 4.32
CA HIS A 50 4.20 -3.75 3.47
C HIS A 50 5.08 -2.66 2.87
N GLN A 51 5.89 -2.05 3.73
CA GLN A 51 6.79 -0.97 3.35
C GLN A 51 8.18 -1.48 2.92
N PRO A 52 8.99 -0.64 2.27
CA PRO A 52 10.43 -0.85 2.20
C PRO A 52 11.01 -1.17 3.59
N MET A 53 11.85 -2.20 3.67
CA MET A 53 12.48 -2.63 4.91
C MET A 53 13.57 -1.66 5.40
N THR A 54 13.99 -0.72 4.56
CA THR A 54 14.98 0.34 4.85
C THR A 54 14.57 1.66 4.19
N GLY A 55 15.22 2.76 4.59
CA GLY A 55 15.00 4.09 3.99
C GLY A 55 13.91 4.92 4.68
N PRO A 56 13.39 5.97 4.01
CA PRO A 56 12.57 7.01 4.63
C PRO A 56 11.15 6.57 5.03
N VAL A 57 10.73 5.38 4.60
CA VAL A 57 9.42 4.78 4.93
C VAL A 57 9.57 3.43 5.62
N ALA A 58 10.76 3.13 6.16
CA ALA A 58 10.94 1.97 7.02
C ALA A 58 10.38 2.26 8.42
N TRP A 59 9.60 1.34 8.95
CA TRP A 59 9.02 1.50 10.29
C TRP A 59 10.08 1.52 11.39
N TYR A 60 9.91 2.46 12.32
CA TYR A 60 10.53 2.46 13.63
C TYR A 60 9.43 2.27 14.68
N GLU A 61 9.60 1.27 15.54
CA GLU A 61 8.64 1.01 16.61
C GLU A 61 8.93 1.93 17.80
N ALA A 62 7.90 2.57 18.33
CA ALA A 62 7.99 3.35 19.56
C ALA A 62 6.75 3.20 20.43
N HIS A 63 6.93 3.45 21.72
CA HIS A 63 5.88 3.64 22.70
C HIS A 63 6.05 5.03 23.32
N LEU A 64 5.03 5.87 23.15
CA LEU A 64 5.03 7.25 23.62
C LEU A 64 4.08 7.40 24.80
N ILE A 65 4.62 7.88 25.94
CA ILE A 65 3.85 8.20 27.14
C ILE A 65 4.07 9.66 27.50
N SER A 66 3.01 10.41 27.78
CA SER A 66 3.07 11.79 28.26
C SER A 66 2.27 12.00 29.54
N GLY A 67 2.70 12.96 30.37
CA GLY A 67 1.95 13.37 31.57
C GLY A 67 0.62 14.08 31.26
N GLN A 68 0.29 14.28 29.99
CA GLN A 68 -0.96 14.89 29.51
C GLN A 68 -1.92 13.85 28.90
N GLY A 69 -1.64 12.56 29.06
CA GLY A 69 -2.57 11.47 28.69
C GLY A 69 -2.29 10.79 27.35
N LEU A 70 -1.16 11.07 26.69
CA LEU A 70 -0.72 10.23 25.57
C LEU A 70 -0.16 8.92 26.12
N ASP A 71 -0.64 7.79 25.62
CA ASP A 71 -0.12 6.44 25.88
C ASP A 71 -0.39 5.61 24.63
N ILE A 72 0.58 5.50 23.71
CA ILE A 72 0.37 4.84 22.41
C ILE A 72 1.61 4.13 21.90
N THR A 73 1.42 2.91 21.40
CA THR A 73 2.46 2.06 20.82
C THR A 73 2.21 1.87 19.33
N GLY A 74 3.24 2.01 18.51
CA GLY A 74 3.12 1.63 17.11
C GLY A 74 4.32 1.97 16.24
N GLY A 75 4.07 2.03 14.94
CA GLY A 75 5.06 2.37 13.92
C GLY A 75 5.07 3.87 13.58
N LEU A 76 6.27 4.43 13.43
CA LEU A 76 6.53 5.73 12.81
C LEU A 76 7.54 5.62 11.67
N PHE A 77 7.44 6.55 10.71
CA PHE A 77 8.48 6.75 9.71
C PHE A 77 9.56 7.72 10.21
N PRO A 78 10.82 7.59 9.77
CA PRO A 78 11.88 8.54 10.08
C PRO A 78 11.45 9.98 9.81
N GLY A 79 11.48 10.81 10.87
CA GLY A 79 11.09 12.23 10.81
C GLY A 79 9.64 12.52 11.21
N THR A 80 8.78 11.51 11.37
CA THR A 80 7.42 11.69 11.86
C THR A 80 7.39 11.69 13.40
N PRO A 81 6.79 12.70 14.06
CA PRO A 81 6.79 12.78 15.52
C PRO A 81 5.64 12.04 16.21
N LEU A 82 4.85 11.26 15.46
CA LEU A 82 3.61 10.60 15.91
C LEU A 82 3.54 9.17 15.40
N ILE A 83 2.80 8.32 16.11
CA ILE A 83 2.48 6.96 15.66
C ILE A 83 1.49 7.06 14.50
N LEU A 84 1.86 6.48 13.35
CA LEU A 84 1.03 6.52 12.13
C LEU A 84 -0.04 5.44 12.14
N HIS A 85 0.29 4.28 12.70
CA HIS A 85 -0.65 3.18 12.95
C HIS A 85 -0.15 2.36 14.15
N GLY A 86 -1.08 1.82 14.94
CA GLY A 86 -0.74 1.27 16.24
C GLY A 86 -1.96 1.13 17.14
N PHE A 87 -1.72 1.11 18.44
CA PHE A 87 -2.75 0.88 19.44
C PHE A 87 -2.40 1.55 20.78
N ASN A 88 -3.43 1.86 21.54
CA ASN A 88 -3.34 2.27 22.94
C ASN A 88 -4.20 1.34 23.80
N ARG A 89 -4.37 1.68 25.08
CA ARG A 89 -5.15 0.90 26.04
C ARG A 89 -6.58 0.61 25.59
N ASN A 90 -7.17 1.48 24.79
CA ASN A 90 -8.58 1.44 24.47
C ASN A 90 -8.87 1.06 23.02
N LEU A 91 -8.02 1.43 22.07
CA LEU A 91 -8.26 1.23 20.64
C LEU A 91 -6.98 1.02 19.83
N GLY A 92 -7.13 0.59 18.59
CA GLY A 92 -6.06 0.52 17.62
C GLY A 92 -6.56 0.67 16.20
N TRP A 93 -5.64 1.02 15.29
CA TRP A 93 -5.93 1.05 13.86
C TRP A 93 -4.73 0.60 13.02
N ALA A 94 -5.05 0.00 11.89
CA ALA A 94 -4.11 -0.32 10.82
C ALA A 94 -4.43 0.52 9.59
N ASN A 95 -3.39 0.95 8.87
CA ASN A 95 -3.54 1.60 7.58
C ASN A 95 -3.25 0.65 6.42
N THR A 96 -4.02 0.80 5.34
CA THR A 96 -3.76 0.16 4.04
C THR A 96 -3.96 1.17 2.92
N VAL A 97 -3.29 0.98 1.78
CA VAL A 97 -3.44 1.85 0.59
C VAL A 97 -4.76 1.55 -0.11
N ASN A 98 -5.43 2.59 -0.61
CA ASN A 98 -6.79 2.52 -1.16
C ASN A 98 -6.88 2.84 -2.66
N HIS A 99 -5.75 3.11 -3.32
CA HIS A 99 -5.60 3.30 -4.78
C HIS A 99 -6.61 4.25 -5.43
N ILE A 100 -7.09 5.24 -4.67
CA ILE A 100 -8.05 6.22 -5.17
C ILE A 100 -7.39 7.25 -6.09
N ASP A 101 -8.09 7.61 -7.17
CA ASP A 101 -7.71 8.74 -8.00
C ASP A 101 -8.08 10.08 -7.34
N LEU A 102 -7.06 10.92 -7.14
CA LEU A 102 -7.14 12.22 -6.48
C LEU A 102 -6.44 13.33 -7.28
N SER A 103 -6.11 13.08 -8.55
CA SER A 103 -5.37 14.03 -9.38
C SER A 103 -5.96 14.08 -10.78
N ASP A 104 -6.27 15.28 -11.22
CA ASP A 104 -6.91 15.54 -12.50
C ASP A 104 -6.00 16.39 -13.39
N ILE A 105 -5.93 16.02 -14.66
CA ILE A 105 -5.07 16.64 -15.65
C ILE A 105 -5.96 17.40 -16.64
N TYR A 106 -5.65 18.68 -16.84
CA TYR A 106 -6.39 19.56 -17.74
C TYR A 106 -5.50 19.97 -18.91
N VAL A 107 -5.99 19.83 -20.12
CA VAL A 107 -5.32 20.18 -21.35
C VAL A 107 -5.60 21.65 -21.67
N LEU A 108 -4.61 22.52 -21.51
CA LEU A 108 -4.78 23.96 -21.69
C LEU A 108 -4.58 24.37 -23.15
N THR A 109 -5.50 25.18 -23.67
CA THR A 109 -5.30 25.88 -24.95
C THR A 109 -4.57 27.20 -24.71
N ARG A 110 -3.39 27.37 -25.30
CA ARG A 110 -2.56 28.58 -25.18
C ARG A 110 -3.01 29.66 -26.18
N ASN A 111 -2.94 30.92 -25.77
CA ASN A 111 -3.13 32.02 -26.72
C ASN A 111 -1.93 32.07 -27.68
N PRO A 112 -2.16 31.98 -29.01
CA PRO A 112 -1.08 32.08 -30.00
C PRO A 112 -0.42 33.47 -30.03
N ASP A 113 -1.13 34.52 -29.63
CA ASP A 113 -0.66 35.90 -29.66
C ASP A 113 0.01 36.33 -28.34
N ASP A 114 -0.36 35.69 -27.21
CA ASP A 114 0.26 35.91 -25.90
C ASP A 114 0.48 34.59 -25.15
N PRO A 115 1.72 34.05 -25.09
CA PRO A 115 1.98 32.80 -24.39
C PRO A 115 1.75 32.89 -22.87
N LEU A 116 1.48 34.06 -22.29
CA LEU A 116 1.11 34.17 -20.88
C LEU A 116 -0.41 34.09 -20.64
N GLN A 117 -1.16 33.69 -21.66
CA GLN A 117 -2.60 33.47 -21.59
C GLN A 117 -3.00 32.05 -22.00
N TYR A 118 -4.14 31.61 -21.46
CA TYR A 118 -4.82 30.38 -21.86
C TYR A 118 -6.32 30.62 -22.00
N ARG A 119 -6.99 29.75 -22.75
CA ARG A 119 -8.44 29.86 -22.98
C ARG A 119 -9.21 29.33 -21.79
N LEU A 120 -10.24 30.03 -21.36
CA LEU A 120 -11.21 29.58 -20.35
C LEU A 120 -12.57 30.19 -20.66
N ASP A 121 -13.59 29.33 -20.80
CA ASP A 121 -14.99 29.68 -21.09
C ASP A 121 -15.14 30.65 -22.28
N GLY A 122 -14.32 30.45 -23.31
CA GLY A 122 -14.32 31.28 -24.53
C GLY A 122 -13.38 32.49 -24.50
N GLU A 123 -12.86 32.89 -23.32
CA GLU A 123 -12.03 34.07 -23.13
C GLU A 123 -10.54 33.74 -22.93
N TRP A 124 -9.66 34.68 -23.27
CA TRP A 124 -8.23 34.58 -22.94
C TRP A 124 -7.96 35.13 -21.54
N VAL A 125 -7.46 34.27 -20.66
CA VAL A 125 -7.15 34.61 -19.26
C VAL A 125 -5.66 34.48 -18.98
N ASN A 126 -5.12 35.42 -18.19
CA ASN A 126 -3.70 35.42 -17.82
C ASN A 126 -3.37 34.26 -16.86
N PHE A 127 -2.18 33.69 -17.00
CA PHE A 127 -1.57 32.87 -15.97
C PHE A 127 -1.11 33.70 -14.77
N ASP A 128 -1.19 33.13 -13.57
CA ASP A 128 -0.41 33.60 -12.43
C ASP A 128 1.06 33.21 -12.62
N LYS A 129 1.95 34.20 -12.55
CA LYS A 129 3.37 34.07 -12.84
C LYS A 129 4.21 34.27 -11.57
N SER A 130 5.18 33.39 -11.36
CA SER A 130 6.24 33.57 -10.37
C SER A 130 7.58 33.09 -10.91
N GLU A 131 8.68 33.52 -10.30
CA GLU A 131 10.03 33.02 -10.60
C GLU A 131 10.56 32.28 -9.38
N LEU A 132 11.00 31.03 -9.60
CA LEU A 132 11.63 30.19 -8.59
C LEU A 132 13.13 30.10 -8.90
N SER A 133 13.98 30.23 -7.88
CA SER A 133 15.41 29.95 -7.99
C SER A 133 15.72 28.60 -7.32
N VAL A 134 16.20 27.64 -8.10
CA VAL A 134 16.61 26.32 -7.62
C VAL A 134 18.13 26.24 -7.62
N ALA A 135 18.72 25.95 -6.46
CA ALA A 135 20.16 25.75 -6.37
C ALA A 135 20.53 24.36 -6.92
N VAL A 136 21.26 24.32 -8.03
CA VAL A 136 21.75 23.09 -8.65
C VAL A 136 23.21 22.91 -8.27
N LYS A 137 23.53 21.83 -7.55
CA LYS A 137 24.90 21.49 -7.20
C LYS A 137 25.68 21.10 -8.46
N LEU A 138 26.82 21.74 -8.70
CA LEU A 138 27.70 21.42 -9.82
C LEU A 138 28.81 20.46 -9.37
N PHE A 139 29.67 20.91 -8.47
CA PHE A 139 30.75 20.13 -7.87
C PHE A 139 31.20 20.77 -6.56
N GLY A 140 31.69 19.96 -5.62
CA GLY A 140 32.13 20.45 -4.31
C GLY A 140 31.07 21.35 -3.64
N PRO A 141 31.44 22.54 -3.15
CA PRO A 141 30.50 23.51 -2.57
C PRO A 141 29.82 24.43 -3.62
N PHE A 142 30.15 24.32 -4.91
CA PHE A 142 29.63 25.24 -5.94
C PHE A 142 28.20 24.88 -6.35
N MET A 143 27.32 25.87 -6.30
CA MET A 143 25.92 25.76 -6.71
C MET A 143 25.55 26.85 -7.72
N TYR A 144 24.75 26.48 -8.71
CA TYR A 144 24.20 27.39 -9.72
C TYR A 144 22.72 27.70 -9.40
N PRO A 145 22.32 28.98 -9.25
CA PRO A 145 20.92 29.36 -9.04
C PRO A 145 20.15 29.32 -10.37
N ALA A 146 19.60 28.16 -10.70
CA ALA A 146 18.77 27.99 -11.88
C ALA A 146 17.41 28.66 -11.67
N ARG A 147 17.16 29.76 -12.37
CA ARG A 147 15.85 30.42 -12.37
C ARG A 147 14.89 29.68 -13.30
N ARG A 148 13.66 29.48 -12.82
CA ARG A 148 12.57 28.83 -13.54
C ARG A 148 11.29 29.64 -13.35
N ARG A 149 10.61 29.94 -14.46
CA ARG A 149 9.28 30.51 -14.42
C ARG A 149 8.31 29.43 -13.97
N VAL A 150 7.41 29.77 -13.07
CA VAL A 150 6.31 28.93 -12.63
C VAL A 150 5.02 29.62 -13.02
N LEU A 151 4.23 28.93 -13.84
CA LEU A 151 2.90 29.36 -14.24
C LEU A 151 1.84 28.59 -13.43
N ARG A 152 0.75 29.26 -13.08
CA ARG A 152 -0.44 28.63 -12.50
C ARG A 152 -1.67 29.14 -13.24
N SER A 153 -2.57 28.21 -13.57
CA SER A 153 -3.89 28.51 -14.10
C SER A 153 -4.93 28.43 -12.97
N ARG A 154 -6.20 28.71 -13.28
CA ARG A 154 -7.32 28.48 -12.36
C ARG A 154 -7.41 27.02 -11.90
N HIS A 155 -6.99 26.07 -12.75
CA HIS A 155 -6.97 24.64 -12.46
C HIS A 155 -5.90 24.30 -11.39
N GLY A 156 -4.67 24.80 -11.60
CA GLY A 156 -3.53 24.57 -10.72
C GLY A 156 -2.17 24.84 -11.37
N PRO A 157 -1.06 24.25 -10.86
CA PRO A 157 0.26 24.36 -11.47
C PRO A 157 0.26 23.90 -12.93
N VAL A 158 0.97 24.65 -13.78
CA VAL A 158 1.06 24.38 -15.22
C VAL A 158 2.35 23.64 -15.53
N ILE A 159 2.26 22.62 -16.39
CA ILE A 159 3.39 21.88 -16.96
C ILE A 159 3.37 22.10 -18.47
N GLU A 160 4.47 22.64 -18.99
CA GLU A 160 4.68 22.82 -20.43
C GLU A 160 5.47 21.61 -20.95
N ALA A 161 4.79 20.72 -21.70
CA ALA A 161 5.41 19.61 -22.42
C ALA A 161 5.77 20.04 -23.85
N ALA A 162 6.40 19.15 -24.61
CA ALA A 162 6.91 19.47 -25.96
C ALA A 162 5.77 19.71 -26.97
N ASP A 163 4.68 18.98 -26.83
CA ASP A 163 3.53 18.96 -27.73
C ASP A 163 2.31 19.69 -27.14
N GLN A 164 2.21 19.79 -25.81
CA GLN A 164 1.02 20.33 -25.16
C GLN A 164 1.31 21.02 -23.81
N THR A 165 0.40 21.91 -23.40
CA THR A 165 0.40 22.51 -22.06
C THR A 165 -0.68 21.90 -21.18
N TYR A 166 -0.30 21.47 -19.98
CA TYR A 166 -1.20 20.85 -19.02
C TYR A 166 -1.31 21.67 -17.73
N ALA A 167 -2.41 21.53 -17.01
CA ALA A 167 -2.51 21.94 -15.62
C ALA A 167 -2.94 20.78 -14.74
N LEU A 168 -2.39 20.72 -13.52
CA LEU A 168 -2.69 19.66 -12.57
C LEU A 168 -3.53 20.19 -11.42
N ARG A 169 -4.57 19.46 -11.06
CA ARG A 169 -5.36 19.70 -9.85
C ARG A 169 -5.37 18.44 -9.00
N TYR A 170 -5.10 18.56 -7.71
CA TYR A 170 -4.96 17.38 -6.84
C TYR A 170 -5.51 17.64 -5.43
N ALA A 171 -6.00 16.59 -4.78
CA ALA A 171 -6.48 16.64 -3.41
C ALA A 171 -5.36 16.94 -2.40
N GLY A 172 -5.68 17.59 -1.28
CA GLY A 172 -4.70 17.98 -0.25
C GLY A 172 -3.90 19.24 -0.57
N ARG A 173 -4.15 19.91 -1.70
CA ARG A 173 -3.44 21.14 -2.07
C ARG A 173 -3.64 22.23 -1.01
N GLY A 174 -2.53 22.61 -0.36
CA GLY A 174 -2.52 23.64 0.68
C GLY A 174 -2.98 23.16 2.05
N GLU A 175 -3.25 21.86 2.22
CA GLU A 175 -3.58 21.29 3.52
C GLU A 175 -2.31 21.13 4.36
N ILE A 176 -2.37 21.56 5.63
CA ILE A 176 -1.26 21.53 6.60
C ILE A 176 -1.65 20.82 7.91
N ARG A 177 -2.92 20.42 8.05
CA ARG A 177 -3.48 19.83 9.29
C ARG A 177 -3.28 18.31 9.36
N GLN A 178 -2.54 17.68 8.45
CA GLN A 178 -2.29 16.24 8.47
C GLN A 178 -1.67 15.80 9.80
N LEU A 179 -0.72 16.57 10.32
CA LEU A 179 -0.09 16.32 11.61
C LEU A 179 -1.09 16.47 12.76
N GLU A 180 -1.99 17.45 12.68
CA GLU A 180 -3.05 17.65 13.68
C GLU A 180 -4.03 16.46 13.70
N GLN A 181 -4.44 15.97 12.53
CA GLN A 181 -5.31 14.79 12.46
C GLN A 181 -4.63 13.57 13.09
N TYR A 182 -3.38 13.27 12.75
CA TYR A 182 -2.65 12.18 13.39
C TYR A 182 -2.49 12.38 14.90
N TYR A 183 -2.23 13.59 15.36
CA TYR A 183 -2.11 13.89 16.78
C TYR A 183 -3.42 13.57 17.52
N ARG A 184 -4.56 13.99 16.96
CA ARG A 184 -5.88 13.70 17.52
C ARG A 184 -6.23 12.21 17.46
N LEU A 185 -5.80 11.48 16.43
CA LEU A 185 -5.92 10.02 16.36
C LEU A 185 -5.12 9.34 17.48
N ASN A 186 -3.90 9.81 17.73
CA ASN A 186 -3.02 9.29 18.80
C ASN A 186 -3.62 9.54 20.20
N GLN A 187 -4.41 10.60 20.37
CA GLN A 187 -5.09 10.94 21.61
C GLN A 187 -6.48 10.31 21.78
N ALA A 188 -7.01 9.64 20.76
CA ALA A 188 -8.36 9.09 20.82
C ALA A 188 -8.44 7.98 21.88
N SER A 189 -9.43 8.08 22.76
CA SER A 189 -9.68 7.14 23.86
C SER A 189 -10.83 6.17 23.59
N ASP A 190 -11.64 6.44 22.57
CA ASP A 190 -12.85 5.69 22.23
C ASP A 190 -13.18 5.88 20.74
N PHE A 191 -14.13 5.09 20.24
CA PHE A 191 -14.57 5.14 18.84
C PHE A 191 -15.08 6.53 18.42
N ALA A 192 -15.81 7.22 19.30
CA ALA A 192 -16.33 8.55 19.00
C ALA A 192 -15.20 9.58 18.84
N GLY A 193 -14.17 9.52 19.67
CA GLY A 193 -12.96 10.33 19.60
C GLY A 193 -12.16 10.06 18.34
N PHE A 194 -12.02 8.78 17.98
CA PHE A 194 -11.39 8.38 16.73
C PHE A 194 -12.14 8.95 15.52
N MET A 195 -13.46 8.81 15.48
CA MET A 195 -14.29 9.34 14.40
C MET A 195 -14.28 10.87 14.33
N ARG A 196 -14.25 11.58 15.47
CA ARG A 196 -14.04 13.04 15.51
C ARG A 196 -12.70 13.46 14.93
N ALA A 197 -11.63 12.70 15.22
CA ALA A 197 -10.31 12.95 14.65
C ALA A 197 -10.30 12.68 13.13
N MET A 198 -10.94 11.61 12.68
CA MET A 198 -11.09 11.30 11.26
C MET A 198 -11.89 12.36 10.50
N ALA A 199 -12.89 12.98 11.13
CA ALA A 199 -13.72 14.03 10.54
C ALA A 199 -12.97 15.32 10.20
N LEU A 200 -11.72 15.51 10.68
CA LEU A 200 -10.86 16.60 10.18
C LEU A 200 -10.60 16.47 8.67
N ASN A 201 -10.61 15.24 8.14
CA ASN A 201 -10.42 14.90 6.73
C ASN A 201 -9.25 15.66 6.08
N ALA A 202 -8.12 15.73 6.79
CA ALA A 202 -6.89 16.37 6.33
C ALA A 202 -5.95 15.38 5.61
N LEU A 203 -6.09 14.08 5.87
CA LEU A 203 -5.30 13.03 5.22
C LEU A 203 -5.95 12.65 3.87
N PRO A 204 -5.29 12.94 2.74
CA PRO A 204 -5.94 12.89 1.43
C PRO A 204 -6.26 11.47 0.97
N SER A 205 -5.51 10.46 1.43
CA SER A 205 -5.64 9.09 0.96
C SER A 205 -5.00 8.10 1.91
N ILE A 206 -5.80 7.25 2.55
CA ILE A 206 -5.39 5.99 3.20
C ILE A 206 -6.64 5.29 3.76
N ASN A 207 -6.72 3.95 3.73
CA ASN A 207 -7.74 3.21 4.47
C ASN A 207 -7.39 3.09 5.96
N TYR A 208 -8.41 2.85 6.79
CA TYR A 208 -8.26 2.47 8.20
C TYR A 208 -9.06 1.20 8.47
N VAL A 209 -8.45 0.25 9.15
CA VAL A 209 -9.15 -0.83 9.86
C VAL A 209 -8.97 -0.59 11.35
N TYR A 210 -10.08 -0.52 12.06
CA TYR A 210 -10.19 -0.12 13.46
C TYR A 210 -10.67 -1.29 14.32
N ALA A 211 -10.20 -1.33 15.57
CA ALA A 211 -10.78 -2.15 16.63
C ALA A 211 -10.61 -1.47 18.00
N ASP A 212 -11.49 -1.77 18.96
CA ASP A 212 -11.38 -1.28 20.33
C ASP A 212 -11.77 -2.29 21.41
N ARG A 213 -11.58 -1.88 22.66
CA ARG A 213 -11.92 -2.65 23.86
C ARG A 213 -13.42 -2.81 24.12
N ASP A 214 -14.25 -2.02 23.44
CA ASP A 214 -15.70 -1.94 23.61
C ASP A 214 -16.43 -2.71 22.50
N ASP A 215 -15.73 -3.64 21.87
CA ASP A 215 -16.21 -4.54 20.83
C ASP A 215 -16.54 -3.91 19.48
N ASN A 216 -16.05 -2.69 19.22
CA ASN A 216 -16.21 -2.06 17.92
C ASN A 216 -15.10 -2.49 16.97
N ILE A 217 -15.47 -2.76 15.73
CA ILE A 217 -14.57 -2.91 14.58
C ILE A 217 -15.07 -2.06 13.42
N GLY A 218 -14.16 -1.61 12.56
CA GLY A 218 -14.58 -0.82 11.41
C GLY A 218 -13.56 -0.74 10.29
N PHE A 219 -14.06 -0.51 9.08
CA PHE A 219 -13.28 -0.15 7.91
C PHE A 219 -13.72 1.23 7.42
N ILE A 220 -12.75 2.10 7.18
CA ILE A 220 -12.97 3.45 6.66
C ILE A 220 -12.11 3.61 5.41
N HIS A 221 -12.75 3.76 4.26
CA HIS A 221 -12.05 4.05 3.01
C HIS A 221 -11.77 5.55 2.90
N ASN A 222 -10.85 6.07 3.72
CA ASN A 222 -10.66 7.50 3.89
C ASN A 222 -9.95 8.16 2.69
N ALA A 223 -10.54 9.24 2.18
CA ALA A 223 -9.90 10.13 1.24
C ALA A 223 -10.52 11.53 1.28
N GLN A 224 -9.78 12.53 0.78
CA GLN A 224 -10.32 13.82 0.41
C GLN A 224 -10.95 13.74 -0.99
N TYR A 225 -12.11 13.10 -1.09
CA TYR A 225 -12.86 12.93 -2.34
C TYR A 225 -13.22 14.28 -2.96
N PRO A 226 -12.66 14.67 -4.11
CA PRO A 226 -13.00 15.92 -4.77
C PRO A 226 -14.47 15.93 -5.22
N ARG A 227 -15.15 17.08 -5.10
CA ARG A 227 -16.54 17.23 -5.61
C ARG A 227 -16.54 17.37 -7.12
N ARG A 228 -16.47 16.22 -7.78
CA ARG A 228 -16.44 16.05 -9.23
C ARG A 228 -17.85 15.91 -9.79
N ASP A 229 -18.00 16.20 -11.08
CA ASP A 229 -19.23 16.00 -11.85
C ASP A 229 -19.30 14.54 -12.33
N ASP A 230 -20.40 13.83 -12.05
CA ASP A 230 -20.58 12.43 -12.49
C ASP A 230 -20.71 12.27 -14.02
N GLY A 231 -20.97 13.35 -14.76
CA GLY A 231 -21.05 13.34 -16.22
C GLY A 231 -19.70 13.23 -16.95
N TRP A 232 -18.60 13.14 -16.22
CA TRP A 232 -17.24 13.15 -16.76
C TRP A 232 -16.42 11.93 -16.36
N ASP A 233 -15.57 11.48 -17.27
CA ASP A 233 -14.55 10.46 -16.98
C ASP A 233 -13.27 11.13 -16.49
N TRP A 234 -13.12 11.21 -15.17
CA TRP A 234 -11.99 11.86 -14.49
C TRP A 234 -10.67 11.09 -14.62
N GLN A 235 -10.68 9.88 -15.19
CA GLN A 235 -9.46 9.11 -15.48
C GLN A 235 -8.76 9.58 -16.76
N LYS A 236 -9.39 10.46 -17.54
CA LYS A 236 -8.86 10.98 -18.80
C LYS A 236 -8.33 12.40 -18.68
N ASP A 237 -7.61 12.82 -19.72
CA ASP A 237 -7.27 14.22 -19.94
C ASP A 237 -8.57 15.05 -20.06
N LEU A 238 -8.71 16.06 -19.21
CA LEU A 238 -9.88 16.93 -19.15
C LEU A 238 -9.69 18.20 -20.01
N PRO A 239 -10.76 18.80 -20.55
CA PRO A 239 -10.64 20.07 -21.25
C PRO A 239 -10.28 21.18 -20.26
N GLY A 240 -9.18 21.87 -20.53
CA GLY A 240 -8.66 22.96 -19.71
C GLY A 240 -9.20 24.34 -20.05
N ASP A 241 -10.26 24.41 -20.86
CA ASP A 241 -10.99 25.62 -21.23
C ASP A 241 -12.39 25.69 -20.62
N ARG A 242 -12.70 24.81 -19.66
CA ARG A 242 -14.01 24.70 -19.01
C ARG A 242 -13.91 24.93 -17.50
N SER A 243 -14.47 26.04 -17.01
CA SER A 243 -14.41 26.35 -15.57
C SER A 243 -15.32 25.46 -14.71
N ASP A 244 -16.39 24.90 -15.29
CA ASP A 244 -17.33 24.03 -14.58
C ASP A 244 -16.71 22.67 -14.18
N LEU A 245 -15.60 22.28 -14.80
CA LEU A 245 -14.81 21.10 -14.41
C LEU A 245 -13.75 21.39 -13.35
N ILE A 246 -13.55 22.65 -12.98
CA ILE A 246 -12.61 23.02 -11.91
C ILE A 246 -13.30 22.77 -10.57
N TRP A 247 -13.29 21.51 -10.12
CA TRP A 247 -13.93 21.12 -8.85
C TRP A 247 -13.43 21.93 -7.67
N ASN A 248 -14.28 22.19 -6.68
CA ASN A 248 -13.87 22.90 -5.47
C ASN A 248 -14.35 22.17 -4.21
N GLY A 249 -13.44 22.07 -3.23
CA GLY A 249 -13.69 21.35 -1.98
C GLY A 249 -13.85 19.84 -2.17
N TYR A 250 -14.24 19.20 -1.08
CA TYR A 250 -14.33 17.75 -0.95
C TYR A 250 -15.72 17.31 -0.48
N HIS A 251 -16.09 16.07 -0.74
CA HIS A 251 -17.24 15.45 -0.10
C HIS A 251 -17.06 15.48 1.44
N PRO A 252 -18.14 15.70 2.20
CA PRO A 252 -18.07 15.71 3.66
C PRO A 252 -17.67 14.32 4.20
N PHE A 253 -17.03 14.29 5.38
CA PHE A 253 -16.54 13.04 5.97
C PHE A 253 -17.66 12.01 6.16
N GLU A 254 -18.88 12.46 6.45
CA GLU A 254 -20.08 11.64 6.62
C GLU A 254 -20.33 10.74 5.39
N SER A 255 -20.06 11.23 4.18
CA SER A 255 -20.23 10.47 2.93
C SER A 255 -19.08 9.54 2.55
N VAL A 256 -17.96 9.57 3.29
CA VAL A 256 -16.84 8.63 3.07
C VAL A 256 -17.35 7.18 3.24
N PRO A 257 -16.95 6.22 2.38
CA PRO A 257 -17.36 4.83 2.54
C PRO A 257 -16.84 4.24 3.86
N LYS A 258 -17.75 3.73 4.70
CA LYS A 258 -17.46 3.17 6.03
C LYS A 258 -18.30 1.94 6.30
N LEU A 259 -17.66 0.88 6.76
CA LEU A 259 -18.32 -0.33 7.25
C LEU A 259 -17.99 -0.48 8.74
N ILE A 260 -18.98 -0.32 9.62
CA ILE A 260 -18.80 -0.35 11.07
C ILE A 260 -19.62 -1.50 11.64
N ASN A 261 -19.01 -2.33 12.48
CA ASN A 261 -19.63 -3.46 13.17
C ASN A 261 -20.50 -4.34 12.24
N PRO A 262 -19.93 -4.90 11.15
CA PRO A 262 -20.69 -5.73 10.24
C PRO A 262 -21.23 -6.99 10.93
N GLN A 263 -22.33 -7.53 10.40
CA GLN A 263 -23.04 -8.69 10.94
C GLN A 263 -22.18 -9.94 11.09
N SER A 264 -21.13 -10.09 10.27
CA SER A 264 -20.24 -11.25 10.36
C SER A 264 -19.18 -11.16 11.46
N GLY A 265 -19.04 -9.98 12.09
CA GLY A 265 -18.03 -9.70 13.11
C GLY A 265 -16.59 -9.69 12.60
N LEU A 266 -16.39 -9.60 11.27
CA LEU A 266 -15.09 -9.53 10.61
C LEU A 266 -15.01 -8.28 9.73
N VAL A 267 -13.89 -7.58 9.83
CA VAL A 267 -13.49 -6.54 8.88
C VAL A 267 -12.07 -6.83 8.41
N PHE A 268 -11.79 -6.66 7.12
CA PHE A 268 -10.42 -6.73 6.61
C PHE A 268 -10.20 -5.76 5.45
N ASN A 269 -8.93 -5.46 5.20
CA ASN A 269 -8.51 -4.89 3.93
C ASN A 269 -7.10 -5.36 3.59
N ALA A 270 -6.90 -5.76 2.34
CA ALA A 270 -5.60 -6.10 1.76
C ALA A 270 -5.34 -5.31 0.47
N ASN A 271 -5.62 -4.00 0.51
CA ASN A 271 -5.64 -3.06 -0.64
C ASN A 271 -6.73 -3.32 -1.67
N ASN A 272 -7.69 -4.18 -1.35
CA ASN A 272 -8.83 -4.46 -2.20
C ASN A 272 -9.88 -3.36 -2.15
N THR A 273 -10.79 -3.44 -3.13
CA THR A 273 -12.00 -2.64 -3.22
C THR A 273 -12.77 -2.54 -1.89
N PRO A 274 -13.33 -1.36 -1.56
CA PRO A 274 -14.14 -1.18 -0.35
C PRO A 274 -15.42 -2.04 -0.32
N PHE A 275 -15.82 -2.61 -1.45
CA PHE A 275 -17.01 -3.46 -1.58
C PHE A 275 -16.79 -4.92 -1.16
N SER A 276 -15.60 -5.24 -0.63
CA SER A 276 -15.26 -6.57 -0.12
C SER A 276 -14.40 -6.45 1.14
N ALA A 277 -14.93 -5.76 2.15
CA ALA A 277 -14.25 -5.51 3.41
C ALA A 277 -14.73 -6.45 4.54
N THR A 278 -15.73 -7.28 4.29
CA THR A 278 -16.24 -8.30 5.21
C THR A 278 -16.68 -9.55 4.44
N ASP A 279 -16.98 -10.64 5.13
CA ASP A 279 -17.58 -11.86 4.59
C ASP A 279 -19.09 -11.98 4.89
N GLY A 280 -19.70 -10.94 5.46
CA GLY A 280 -21.14 -10.82 5.69
C GLY A 280 -21.93 -10.20 4.53
N PRO A 281 -23.28 -10.21 4.64
CA PRO A 281 -24.19 -9.68 3.61
C PRO A 281 -24.21 -8.15 3.52
N ASP A 282 -23.57 -7.47 4.47
CA ASP A 282 -23.63 -6.02 4.69
C ASP A 282 -22.37 -5.28 4.21
N ASN A 283 -21.62 -5.89 3.29
CA ASN A 283 -20.61 -5.17 2.52
C ASN A 283 -21.20 -3.90 1.88
N LEU A 284 -20.34 -2.90 1.70
CA LEU A 284 -20.67 -1.68 0.98
C LEU A 284 -21.08 -1.99 -0.46
N LEU A 285 -22.07 -1.26 -0.98
CA LEU A 285 -22.54 -1.42 -2.35
C LEU A 285 -22.11 -0.24 -3.21
N SER A 286 -21.64 -0.51 -4.42
CA SER A 286 -21.13 0.52 -5.33
C SER A 286 -22.16 1.59 -5.68
N ASN A 287 -23.44 1.23 -5.75
CA ASN A 287 -24.54 2.15 -6.05
C ASN A 287 -24.90 3.10 -4.90
N GLN A 288 -24.26 2.97 -3.73
CA GLN A 288 -24.42 3.90 -2.60
C GLN A 288 -23.53 5.15 -2.73
N PHE A 289 -22.61 5.17 -3.70
CA PHE A 289 -21.61 6.22 -3.86
C PHE A 289 -21.62 6.79 -5.28
N PRO A 290 -21.39 8.11 -5.45
CA PRO A 290 -21.20 8.73 -6.76
C PRO A 290 -20.08 8.06 -7.56
N GLN A 291 -20.26 7.91 -8.86
CA GLN A 291 -19.23 7.32 -9.73
C GLN A 291 -17.95 8.17 -9.72
N SER A 292 -18.10 9.49 -9.66
CA SER A 292 -17.02 10.47 -9.60
C SER A 292 -16.11 10.36 -8.36
N MET A 293 -16.53 9.62 -7.32
CA MET A 293 -15.64 9.27 -6.20
C MET A 293 -14.50 8.32 -6.60
N GLY A 294 -14.60 7.65 -7.75
CA GLY A 294 -13.49 6.85 -8.30
C GLY A 294 -13.05 5.69 -7.41
N LEU A 295 -13.99 5.06 -6.68
CA LEU A 295 -13.66 3.98 -5.73
C LEU A 295 -13.02 2.79 -6.46
N ALA A 296 -11.94 2.28 -5.87
CA ALA A 296 -11.18 1.15 -6.40
C ALA A 296 -12.08 -0.09 -6.55
N LYS A 297 -11.90 -0.83 -7.65
CA LYS A 297 -12.72 -2.02 -7.99
C LYS A 297 -11.91 -3.32 -8.02
N ASN A 298 -10.60 -3.22 -7.92
CA ASN A 298 -9.68 -4.35 -8.00
C ASN A 298 -9.69 -5.19 -6.72
N GLN A 299 -9.40 -6.47 -6.91
CA GLN A 299 -9.06 -7.42 -5.84
C GLN A 299 -7.57 -7.71 -5.93
N THR A 300 -6.94 -7.93 -4.78
CA THR A 300 -5.57 -8.42 -4.70
C THR A 300 -5.58 -9.93 -4.52
N ASN A 301 -4.48 -10.62 -4.81
CA ASN A 301 -4.41 -12.03 -4.44
C ASN A 301 -4.59 -12.21 -2.93
N ARG A 302 -4.07 -11.28 -2.12
CA ARG A 302 -4.24 -11.28 -0.66
C ARG A 302 -5.70 -11.22 -0.23
N SER A 303 -6.51 -10.36 -0.84
CA SER A 303 -7.94 -10.30 -0.50
C SER A 303 -8.69 -11.54 -0.95
N LEU A 304 -8.36 -12.10 -2.13
CA LEU A 304 -8.92 -13.38 -2.58
C LEU A 304 -8.60 -14.50 -1.58
N ARG A 305 -7.35 -14.60 -1.11
CA ARG A 305 -6.96 -15.57 -0.08
C ARG A 305 -7.67 -15.34 1.25
N LEU A 306 -7.81 -14.08 1.71
CA LEU A 306 -8.61 -13.77 2.90
C LEU A 306 -10.06 -14.26 2.75
N MET A 307 -10.67 -14.04 1.59
CA MET A 307 -12.04 -14.50 1.33
C MET A 307 -12.14 -16.04 1.24
N GLU A 308 -11.14 -16.71 0.67
CA GLU A 308 -11.13 -18.18 0.52
C GLU A 308 -10.85 -18.92 1.83
N LEU A 309 -10.11 -18.30 2.76
CA LEU A 309 -9.74 -18.89 4.04
C LEU A 309 -10.80 -18.67 5.13
N ASN A 310 -11.88 -17.96 4.83
CA ASN A 310 -12.99 -17.70 5.74
C ASN A 310 -14.29 -18.23 5.13
N ASP A 311 -15.09 -18.94 5.92
CA ASP A 311 -16.34 -19.58 5.48
C ASP A 311 -17.60 -18.76 5.83
N GLY A 312 -17.43 -17.55 6.38
CA GLY A 312 -18.54 -16.70 6.83
C GLY A 312 -19.17 -17.08 8.17
N ALA A 313 -18.74 -18.18 8.82
CA ALA A 313 -19.43 -18.72 9.99
C ALA A 313 -18.51 -19.16 11.13
N SER A 314 -17.37 -19.75 10.82
CA SER A 314 -16.44 -20.30 11.81
C SER A 314 -15.80 -19.20 12.66
N PRO A 315 -15.61 -19.42 13.97
CA PRO A 315 -14.88 -18.48 14.80
C PRO A 315 -13.46 -18.22 14.30
N ILE A 316 -13.03 -16.97 14.38
CA ILE A 316 -11.69 -16.50 14.01
C ILE A 316 -10.97 -16.08 15.28
N GLY A 317 -10.35 -17.05 15.94
CA GLY A 317 -9.52 -16.79 17.11
C GLY A 317 -8.13 -16.29 16.74
N LYS A 318 -7.32 -15.99 17.77
CA LYS A 318 -5.91 -15.58 17.61
C LYS A 318 -5.10 -16.51 16.70
N ARG A 319 -5.28 -17.83 16.84
CA ARG A 319 -4.57 -18.83 16.03
C ARG A 319 -4.96 -18.74 14.55
N ASP A 320 -6.22 -18.46 14.26
CA ASP A 320 -6.73 -18.41 12.90
C ASP A 320 -6.32 -17.12 12.19
N ILE A 321 -6.27 -15.99 12.92
CA ILE A 321 -5.64 -14.74 12.42
C ILE A 321 -4.18 -14.98 12.02
N LEU A 322 -3.42 -15.73 12.83
CA LEU A 322 -2.02 -16.04 12.52
C LEU A 322 -1.89 -17.00 11.31
N LYS A 323 -2.79 -17.99 11.18
CA LYS A 323 -2.84 -18.84 9.97
C LYS A 323 -3.13 -18.02 8.72
N LEU A 324 -4.11 -17.12 8.78
CA LEU A 324 -4.44 -16.16 7.71
C LEU A 324 -3.21 -15.32 7.35
N LYS A 325 -2.62 -14.65 8.34
CA LYS A 325 -1.46 -13.76 8.15
C LYS A 325 -0.27 -14.45 7.49
N PHE A 326 -0.05 -15.72 7.80
CA PHE A 326 1.09 -16.49 7.33
C PHE A 326 0.75 -17.48 6.21
N ASP A 327 -0.41 -17.35 5.56
CA ASP A 327 -0.73 -18.06 4.33
C ASP A 327 0.25 -17.69 3.22
N THR A 328 0.73 -18.72 2.52
CA THR A 328 1.80 -18.61 1.51
C THR A 328 1.30 -18.91 0.10
N PHE A 329 0.00 -18.85 -0.15
CA PHE A 329 -0.60 -19.30 -1.41
C PHE A 329 -1.04 -18.15 -2.31
N TYR A 330 -0.96 -18.39 -3.61
CA TYR A 330 -1.77 -17.66 -4.59
C TYR A 330 -3.12 -18.36 -4.79
N SER A 331 -4.19 -17.58 -4.86
CA SER A 331 -5.53 -18.00 -5.24
C SER A 331 -5.53 -18.44 -6.71
N GLU A 332 -6.30 -19.48 -7.03
CA GLU A 332 -6.54 -19.89 -8.42
C GLU A 332 -7.20 -18.79 -9.26
N LYS A 333 -7.92 -17.86 -8.60
CA LYS A 333 -8.60 -16.72 -9.22
C LYS A 333 -7.68 -15.51 -9.38
N SER A 334 -6.44 -15.59 -8.91
CA SER A 334 -5.49 -14.48 -8.94
C SER A 334 -5.00 -14.18 -10.35
N HIS A 335 -4.62 -12.92 -10.58
CA HIS A 335 -3.98 -12.52 -11.84
C HIS A 335 -2.70 -13.32 -12.09
N GLN A 336 -1.94 -13.60 -11.03
CA GLN A 336 -0.68 -14.33 -11.06
C GLN A 336 -0.86 -15.75 -11.62
N VAL A 337 -1.85 -16.50 -11.11
CA VAL A 337 -2.15 -17.84 -11.63
C VAL A 337 -2.66 -17.76 -13.07
N ALA A 338 -3.48 -16.76 -13.41
CA ALA A 338 -3.91 -16.54 -14.79
C ALA A 338 -2.73 -16.28 -15.76
N VAL A 339 -1.69 -15.56 -15.32
CA VAL A 339 -0.48 -15.32 -16.12
C VAL A 339 0.36 -16.60 -16.25
N ILE A 340 0.49 -17.42 -15.20
CA ILE A 340 1.14 -18.73 -15.30
C ILE A 340 0.43 -19.61 -16.34
N ASN A 341 -0.90 -19.65 -16.33
CA ASN A 341 -1.67 -20.43 -17.31
C ASN A 341 -1.38 -19.96 -18.75
N LYS A 342 -1.32 -18.64 -18.99
CA LYS A 342 -0.92 -18.09 -20.31
C LYS A 342 0.50 -18.49 -20.71
N ILE A 343 1.44 -18.57 -19.76
CA ILE A 343 2.80 -19.07 -20.04
C ILE A 343 2.73 -20.54 -20.47
N LEU A 344 1.93 -21.36 -19.78
CA LEU A 344 1.79 -22.79 -20.06
C LEU A 344 1.14 -23.10 -21.42
N ASP A 345 0.41 -22.14 -22.00
CA ASP A 345 -0.16 -22.21 -23.36
C ASP A 345 0.87 -21.93 -24.47
N VAL A 346 2.05 -21.38 -24.14
CA VAL A 346 3.13 -21.18 -25.10
C VAL A 346 3.80 -22.53 -25.41
N ASP A 347 3.97 -22.85 -26.70
CA ASP A 347 4.75 -24.00 -27.12
C ASP A 347 6.23 -23.75 -26.79
N PHE A 348 6.86 -24.67 -26.05
CA PHE A 348 8.29 -24.67 -25.69
C PHE A 348 9.01 -25.93 -26.19
N SER A 349 8.37 -26.72 -27.05
CA SER A 349 8.90 -28.01 -27.52
C SER A 349 10.18 -27.88 -28.36
N ASP A 350 10.44 -26.69 -28.88
CA ASP A 350 11.65 -26.32 -29.61
C ASP A 350 12.90 -26.17 -28.72
N THR A 351 12.75 -26.09 -27.39
CA THR A 351 13.86 -25.96 -26.44
C THR A 351 13.66 -26.90 -25.24
N GLU A 352 14.41 -28.00 -25.18
CA GLU A 352 14.29 -29.03 -24.14
C GLU A 352 14.24 -28.45 -22.71
N ARG A 353 15.14 -27.50 -22.40
CA ARG A 353 15.21 -26.81 -21.11
C ARG A 353 13.95 -26.02 -20.76
N LEU A 354 13.37 -25.32 -21.73
CA LEU A 354 12.12 -24.57 -21.53
C LEU A 354 10.91 -25.49 -21.42
N GLY A 355 10.91 -26.60 -22.18
CA GLY A 355 9.92 -27.66 -22.05
C GLY A 355 9.92 -28.28 -20.65
N GLU A 356 11.11 -28.55 -20.10
CA GLU A 356 11.29 -29.01 -18.71
C GLU A 356 10.77 -27.97 -17.71
N ALA A 357 11.15 -26.70 -17.86
CA ALA A 357 10.70 -25.61 -17.00
C ALA A 357 9.17 -25.44 -17.02
N ALA A 358 8.54 -25.47 -18.19
CA ALA A 358 7.09 -25.46 -18.31
C ALA A 358 6.45 -26.68 -17.60
N GLY A 359 7.08 -27.86 -17.72
CA GLY A 359 6.68 -29.06 -16.98
C GLY A 359 6.76 -28.90 -15.46
N GLN A 360 7.74 -28.17 -14.94
CA GLN A 360 7.84 -27.84 -13.52
C GLN A 360 6.81 -26.78 -13.09
N LEU A 361 6.55 -25.75 -13.91
CA LEU A 361 5.50 -24.76 -13.63
C LEU A 361 4.12 -25.42 -13.50
N ARG A 362 3.79 -26.43 -14.32
CA ARG A 362 2.52 -27.19 -14.19
C ARG A 362 2.38 -27.91 -12.84
N LYS A 363 3.49 -28.25 -12.19
CA LYS A 363 3.49 -28.93 -10.88
C LYS A 363 3.44 -27.96 -9.71
N TRP A 364 3.56 -26.65 -9.96
CA TRP A 364 3.51 -25.66 -8.91
C TRP A 364 2.11 -25.63 -8.29
N ASN A 365 2.03 -25.93 -7.00
CA ASN A 365 0.79 -25.94 -6.23
C ASN A 365 0.36 -24.53 -5.74
N HIS A 366 0.84 -23.48 -6.41
CA HIS A 366 0.61 -22.07 -6.07
C HIS A 366 1.16 -21.62 -4.70
N SER A 367 1.89 -22.46 -3.97
CA SER A 367 2.49 -22.10 -2.68
C SER A 367 3.87 -21.48 -2.84
N THR A 368 4.23 -20.61 -1.91
CA THR A 368 5.55 -20.01 -1.71
C THR A 368 6.12 -20.39 -0.34
N ASP A 369 5.77 -21.57 0.16
CA ASP A 369 6.50 -22.17 1.27
C ASP A 369 7.99 -22.29 0.90
N LYS A 370 8.87 -22.06 1.87
CA LYS A 370 10.32 -22.05 1.65
C LYS A 370 10.88 -23.39 1.16
N GLU A 371 10.20 -24.51 1.40
CA GLU A 371 10.63 -25.83 0.91
C GLU A 371 10.04 -26.15 -0.49
N ASN A 372 9.25 -25.24 -1.08
CA ASN A 372 8.65 -25.45 -2.39
C ASN A 372 9.68 -25.28 -3.51
N HIS A 373 9.91 -26.35 -4.26
CA HIS A 373 10.90 -26.40 -5.34
C HIS A 373 10.44 -25.74 -6.65
N GLN A 374 9.13 -25.59 -6.87
CA GLN A 374 8.59 -24.97 -8.09
C GLN A 374 8.36 -23.45 -7.91
N ALA A 375 8.27 -22.97 -6.67
CA ALA A 375 7.94 -21.58 -6.37
C ALA A 375 8.98 -20.59 -6.91
N ALA A 376 10.28 -20.92 -6.86
CA ALA A 376 11.33 -20.06 -7.40
C ALA A 376 11.12 -19.76 -8.89
N LEU A 377 10.86 -20.81 -9.68
CA LEU A 377 10.59 -20.70 -11.10
C LEU A 377 9.32 -19.87 -11.37
N ALA A 378 8.24 -20.13 -10.64
CA ALA A 378 6.96 -19.43 -10.82
C ALA A 378 7.06 -17.94 -10.45
N VAL A 379 7.51 -17.63 -9.23
CA VAL A 379 7.53 -16.27 -8.68
C VAL A 379 8.51 -15.38 -9.46
N LEU A 380 9.69 -15.87 -9.83
CA LEU A 380 10.66 -15.09 -10.59
C LEU A 380 10.21 -14.87 -12.05
N THR A 381 9.55 -15.85 -12.67
CA THR A 381 8.98 -15.68 -14.01
C THR A 381 7.91 -14.60 -13.99
N LEU A 382 6.97 -14.68 -13.05
CA LEU A 382 5.94 -13.67 -12.85
C LEU A 382 6.55 -12.28 -12.60
N ARG A 383 7.63 -12.20 -11.81
CA ARG A 383 8.37 -10.94 -11.58
C ARG A 383 8.86 -10.27 -12.84
N ARG A 384 9.27 -11.02 -13.86
CA ARG A 384 9.71 -10.41 -15.12
C ARG A 384 8.56 -9.79 -15.91
N LEU A 385 7.34 -10.24 -15.64
CA LEU A 385 6.11 -9.76 -16.26
C LEU A 385 5.42 -8.67 -15.43
N PHE A 386 5.66 -8.60 -14.12
CA PHE A 386 5.05 -7.64 -13.19
C PHE A 386 5.41 -6.15 -13.40
N ARG A 387 6.18 -5.78 -14.42
CA ARG A 387 6.39 -4.37 -14.80
C ARG A 387 5.50 -3.94 -15.97
N SER A 388 4.61 -4.81 -16.38
CA SER A 388 3.80 -4.62 -17.55
C SER A 388 2.36 -4.29 -17.19
N ASP A 389 1.87 -3.25 -17.85
CA ASP A 389 0.53 -2.72 -17.72
C ASP A 389 -0.29 -2.88 -19.02
N LYS A 390 0.30 -3.52 -20.05
CA LYS A 390 -0.25 -3.55 -21.41
C LYS A 390 -0.44 -4.97 -21.97
N PRO A 391 -1.54 -5.26 -22.69
CA PRO A 391 -1.79 -6.60 -23.24
C PRO A 391 -0.65 -7.16 -24.11
N GLU A 392 0.03 -6.33 -24.90
CA GLU A 392 1.16 -6.70 -25.77
C GLU A 392 2.37 -7.27 -25.02
N ASP A 393 2.51 -6.91 -23.75
CA ASP A 393 3.60 -7.38 -22.92
C ASP A 393 3.41 -8.82 -22.45
N LEU A 394 2.17 -9.34 -22.48
CA LEU A 394 1.86 -10.75 -22.27
C LEU A 394 1.81 -11.55 -23.59
N SER A 395 2.41 -11.02 -24.66
CA SER A 395 2.57 -11.76 -25.92
C SER A 395 3.39 -13.04 -25.73
N PRO A 396 3.16 -14.10 -26.55
CA PRO A 396 3.90 -15.37 -26.44
C PRO A 396 5.43 -15.20 -26.41
N GLY A 397 5.97 -14.26 -27.21
CA GLY A 397 7.40 -13.95 -27.22
C GLY A 397 7.91 -13.37 -25.90
N ASN A 398 7.12 -12.53 -25.23
CA ASN A 398 7.50 -11.96 -23.93
C ASN A 398 7.38 -12.97 -22.80
N LEU A 399 6.32 -13.78 -22.80
CA LEU A 399 6.16 -14.89 -21.85
C LEU A 399 7.34 -15.87 -21.95
N ARG A 400 7.74 -16.22 -23.18
CA ARG A 400 8.92 -17.05 -23.42
C ARG A 400 10.21 -16.40 -22.90
N ARG A 401 10.44 -15.12 -23.20
CA ARG A 401 11.62 -14.39 -22.71
C ARG A 401 11.68 -14.32 -21.18
N ALA A 402 10.53 -14.17 -20.52
CA ALA A 402 10.45 -14.16 -19.07
C ALA A 402 10.82 -15.52 -18.46
N LEU A 403 10.30 -16.63 -19.02
CA LEU A 403 10.63 -17.97 -18.55
C LEU A 403 12.11 -18.31 -18.82
N GLN A 404 12.61 -18.01 -20.02
CA GLN A 404 14.02 -18.23 -20.38
C GLN A 404 14.97 -17.49 -19.44
N TRP A 405 14.73 -16.19 -19.22
CA TRP A 405 15.55 -15.42 -18.28
C TRP A 405 15.56 -16.04 -16.88
N THR A 406 14.41 -16.56 -16.42
CA THR A 406 14.30 -17.16 -15.09
C THR A 406 15.06 -18.48 -15.01
N VAL A 407 14.98 -19.31 -16.04
CA VAL A 407 15.74 -20.56 -16.14
C VAL A 407 17.24 -20.28 -16.09
N ASP A 408 17.72 -19.33 -16.90
CA ASP A 408 19.13 -18.96 -16.95
C ASP A 408 19.58 -18.41 -15.59
N HIS A 409 18.81 -17.49 -15.02
CA HIS A 409 19.09 -16.90 -13.71
C HIS A 409 19.20 -17.95 -12.59
N LEU A 410 18.26 -18.90 -12.54
CA LEU A 410 18.27 -19.96 -11.53
C LEU A 410 19.44 -20.92 -11.72
N ILE A 411 19.81 -21.25 -12.95
CA ILE A 411 20.97 -22.09 -13.22
C ILE A 411 22.27 -21.40 -12.85
N ASP A 412 22.44 -20.14 -13.26
CA ASP A 412 23.67 -19.38 -13.01
C ASP A 412 23.92 -19.15 -11.52
N ASN A 413 22.85 -18.99 -10.72
CA ASN A 413 22.96 -18.63 -9.30
C ASN A 413 22.77 -19.81 -8.34
N HIS A 414 22.07 -20.87 -8.76
CA HIS A 414 21.71 -22.01 -7.89
C HIS A 414 22.02 -23.38 -8.50
N GLY A 415 22.47 -23.47 -9.76
CA GLY A 415 22.79 -24.73 -10.43
C GLY A 415 21.56 -25.62 -10.73
N SER A 416 20.34 -25.14 -10.48
CA SER A 416 19.09 -25.86 -10.67
C SER A 416 17.98 -24.91 -11.11
N ILE A 417 17.00 -25.39 -11.88
CA ILE A 417 15.78 -24.63 -12.20
C ILE A 417 14.69 -24.74 -11.12
N THR A 418 14.89 -25.62 -10.14
CA THR A 418 13.95 -25.85 -9.03
C THR A 418 14.67 -25.91 -7.68
N PRO A 419 15.48 -24.90 -7.31
CA PRO A 419 15.97 -24.81 -5.94
C PRO A 419 14.79 -24.61 -4.97
N PRO A 420 14.89 -25.10 -3.71
CA PRO A 420 13.92 -24.74 -2.67
C PRO A 420 13.76 -23.22 -2.59
N TRP A 421 12.53 -22.73 -2.46
CA TRP A 421 12.26 -21.30 -2.46
C TRP A 421 13.05 -20.52 -1.40
N GLY A 422 13.27 -21.11 -0.22
CA GLY A 422 14.04 -20.52 0.86
C GLY A 422 15.53 -20.35 0.56
N GLU A 423 16.07 -20.98 -0.50
CA GLU A 423 17.43 -20.70 -0.99
C GLU A 423 17.48 -19.41 -1.84
N VAL A 424 16.37 -19.07 -2.48
CA VAL A 424 16.23 -17.89 -3.34
C VAL A 424 15.67 -16.69 -2.56
N ASN A 425 14.69 -16.93 -1.68
CA ASN A 425 14.00 -15.92 -0.92
C ASN A 425 14.62 -15.79 0.46
N ARG A 426 15.50 -14.79 0.62
CA ARG A 426 16.35 -14.65 1.80
C ARG A 426 16.06 -13.37 2.57
N LEU A 427 16.13 -13.44 3.89
CA LEU A 427 16.28 -12.28 4.76
C LEU A 427 17.76 -12.08 5.06
N ILE A 428 18.37 -11.03 4.49
CA ILE A 428 19.78 -10.73 4.69
C ILE A 428 19.93 -9.40 5.43
N ARG A 429 20.60 -9.45 6.58
CA ARG A 429 20.86 -8.27 7.42
C ARG A 429 22.17 -8.42 8.18
N GLY A 430 23.21 -7.71 7.73
CA GLY A 430 24.54 -7.81 8.35
C GLY A 430 25.09 -9.23 8.17
N LYS A 431 25.37 -9.92 9.28
CA LYS A 431 25.83 -11.33 9.25
C LYS A 431 24.68 -12.34 9.20
N VAL A 432 23.42 -11.90 9.38
CA VAL A 432 22.25 -12.78 9.35
C VAL A 432 21.83 -13.03 7.91
N ASN A 433 21.64 -14.30 7.56
CA ASN A 433 21.11 -14.75 6.27
C ASN A 433 20.17 -15.94 6.50
N LEU A 434 18.86 -15.71 6.46
CA LEU A 434 17.84 -16.70 6.80
C LEU A 434 16.93 -17.00 5.61
N PRO A 435 16.49 -18.27 5.43
CA PRO A 435 15.47 -18.61 4.44
C PRO A 435 14.12 -18.01 4.85
N LEU A 436 13.36 -17.52 3.87
CA LEU A 436 12.00 -17.02 4.05
C LEU A 436 11.01 -17.78 3.18
N ASP A 437 9.85 -18.07 3.76
CA ASP A 437 8.63 -18.29 2.97
C ASP A 437 8.02 -16.95 2.55
N GLY A 438 6.91 -17.03 1.84
CA GLY A 438 6.19 -15.84 1.41
C GLY A 438 6.59 -15.38 0.03
N GLY A 439 6.00 -14.29 -0.41
CA GLY A 439 6.15 -13.85 -1.78
C GLY A 439 5.40 -12.55 -2.07
N PRO A 440 5.51 -12.06 -3.31
CA PRO A 440 4.82 -10.86 -3.72
C PRO A 440 3.29 -11.05 -3.73
N ASP A 441 2.54 -10.05 -3.25
CA ASP A 441 1.06 -10.05 -3.23
C ASP A 441 0.41 -11.32 -2.63
N ILE A 442 1.00 -11.89 -1.58
CA ILE A 442 0.36 -12.94 -0.77
C ILE A 442 0.32 -12.52 0.70
N LEU A 443 -0.44 -13.21 1.56
CA LEU A 443 -0.68 -12.74 2.92
C LEU A 443 0.61 -12.68 3.75
N ARG A 444 1.50 -13.66 3.59
CA ARG A 444 2.91 -13.59 3.98
C ARG A 444 3.72 -12.83 2.94
N ALA A 445 3.52 -11.51 2.88
CA ALA A 445 4.11 -10.68 1.85
C ALA A 445 5.62 -10.54 2.04
N ILE A 446 6.40 -11.03 1.08
CA ILE A 446 7.86 -10.88 1.04
C ILE A 446 8.25 -10.55 -0.40
N TYR A 447 8.85 -9.38 -0.59
CA TYR A 447 9.26 -8.94 -1.91
C TYR A 447 10.77 -8.86 -1.97
N SER A 448 11.36 -9.83 -2.66
CA SER A 448 12.80 -9.90 -2.90
C SER A 448 13.18 -9.13 -4.17
N PHE A 449 12.90 -7.82 -4.18
CA PHE A 449 13.22 -6.92 -5.29
C PHE A 449 14.62 -6.35 -5.19
N GLY A 450 15.29 -6.21 -6.33
CA GLY A 450 16.33 -5.20 -6.50
C GLY A 450 17.73 -5.64 -6.11
N LEU A 451 18.38 -6.39 -6.99
CA LEU A 451 19.83 -6.45 -6.99
C LEU A 451 20.40 -6.11 -8.36
N PRO A 452 21.57 -5.45 -8.40
CA PRO A 452 22.44 -5.47 -9.57
C PRO A 452 22.72 -6.92 -9.99
N GLU A 453 23.01 -7.10 -11.27
CA GLU A 453 23.41 -8.38 -11.86
C GLU A 453 24.53 -9.04 -11.02
N GLY A 454 24.32 -10.29 -10.59
CA GLY A 454 25.31 -11.08 -9.83
C GLY A 454 25.24 -11.04 -8.30
N GLN A 455 24.22 -10.41 -7.67
CA GLN A 455 24.00 -10.56 -6.22
C GLN A 455 22.79 -11.47 -5.90
N PRO A 456 22.84 -12.27 -4.81
CA PRO A 456 21.78 -13.19 -4.43
C PRO A 456 20.55 -12.45 -3.90
N ALA A 457 19.37 -12.71 -4.47
CA ALA A 457 18.11 -12.06 -4.13
C ALA A 457 17.83 -12.07 -2.61
N TYR A 458 17.38 -10.92 -2.07
CA TYR A 458 16.93 -10.81 -0.68
C TYR A 458 15.74 -9.87 -0.55
N ALA A 459 14.99 -10.04 0.54
CA ALA A 459 13.80 -9.28 0.85
C ALA A 459 14.12 -7.80 1.08
N THR A 460 13.47 -6.93 0.31
CA THR A 460 13.61 -5.47 0.41
C THR A 460 12.33 -4.76 0.81
N HIS A 461 11.18 -5.42 0.62
CA HIS A 461 9.85 -4.92 1.01
C HIS A 461 9.00 -6.11 1.49
N GLY A 462 7.85 -5.83 2.08
CA GLY A 462 6.93 -6.88 2.55
C GLY A 462 6.51 -6.66 3.99
N ASP A 463 6.15 -7.74 4.65
CA ASP A 463 5.95 -7.77 6.09
C ASP A 463 7.10 -7.04 6.81
N THR A 464 6.75 -5.96 7.50
CA THR A 464 7.70 -5.13 8.24
C THR A 464 7.29 -5.07 9.71
N TRP A 465 6.94 -3.91 10.24
CA TRP A 465 6.39 -3.83 11.58
C TRP A 465 4.97 -4.42 11.58
N MET A 466 4.75 -5.39 12.46
CA MET A 466 3.47 -6.05 12.62
C MET A 466 3.06 -6.06 14.09
N ALA A 467 1.76 -5.93 14.34
CA ALA A 467 1.16 -6.10 15.65
C ALA A 467 -0.09 -6.97 15.57
N LEU A 468 -0.25 -7.89 16.50
CA LEU A 468 -1.51 -8.55 16.80
C LEU A 468 -1.98 -8.09 18.16
N VAL A 469 -2.97 -7.21 18.15
CA VAL A 469 -3.56 -6.55 19.31
C VAL A 469 -4.82 -7.30 19.72
N GLU A 470 -5.01 -7.48 21.02
CA GLU A 470 -6.14 -8.20 21.59
C GLU A 470 -6.65 -7.45 22.83
N TRP A 471 -7.95 -7.22 22.87
CA TRP A 471 -8.68 -6.91 24.09
C TRP A 471 -9.49 -8.15 24.45
N ASP A 472 -9.20 -8.75 25.61
CA ASP A 472 -9.94 -9.93 26.06
C ASP A 472 -11.41 -9.59 26.37
N ALA A 473 -12.22 -10.59 26.75
CA ALA A 473 -13.64 -10.39 27.07
C ALA A 473 -13.92 -9.38 28.21
N ASN A 474 -12.90 -8.96 28.96
CA ASN A 474 -12.99 -7.91 29.99
C ASN A 474 -12.39 -6.56 29.52
N GLY A 475 -12.01 -6.46 28.25
CA GLY A 475 -11.35 -5.29 27.66
C GLY A 475 -9.88 -5.13 28.07
N LYS A 476 -9.22 -6.18 28.59
CA LYS A 476 -7.80 -6.09 28.95
C LYS A 476 -6.93 -6.23 27.71
N LEU A 477 -6.11 -5.21 27.46
CA LEU A 477 -5.18 -5.17 26.34
C LEU A 477 -4.01 -6.15 26.52
N SER A 478 -3.67 -6.86 25.44
CA SER A 478 -2.37 -7.47 25.21
C SER A 478 -1.96 -7.32 23.73
N ALA A 479 -0.66 -7.32 23.44
CA ALA A 479 -0.20 -7.27 22.06
C ALA A 479 1.07 -8.09 21.83
N ASP A 480 1.13 -8.74 20.68
CA ASP A 480 2.32 -9.37 20.12
C ASP A 480 2.83 -8.51 18.96
N VAL A 481 4.12 -8.16 18.96
CA VAL A 481 4.75 -7.33 17.93
C VAL A 481 6.01 -7.99 17.37
N VAL A 482 6.35 -7.66 16.12
CA VAL A 482 7.61 -8.06 15.49
C VAL A 482 7.96 -7.12 14.35
N THR A 483 9.25 -6.88 14.14
CA THR A 483 9.79 -6.25 12.92
C THR A 483 10.74 -7.23 12.22
N GLN A 484 10.89 -7.08 10.90
CA GLN A 484 11.76 -7.90 10.07
C GLN A 484 13.23 -7.90 10.47
N PHE A 485 13.72 -6.86 11.15
CA PHE A 485 15.12 -6.75 11.55
C PHE A 485 15.29 -6.53 13.04
N GLY A 486 15.08 -5.30 13.49
CA GLY A 486 15.45 -4.78 14.79
C GLY A 486 15.41 -3.25 14.74
N SER A 487 15.53 -2.57 15.88
CA SER A 487 15.25 -1.13 15.97
C SER A 487 16.41 -0.24 15.52
N ALA A 488 17.61 -0.78 15.27
CA ALA A 488 18.75 -0.02 14.77
C ALA A 488 18.85 -0.12 13.24
N THR A 489 18.22 0.80 12.53
CA THR A 489 18.08 0.71 11.06
C THR A 489 19.35 1.07 10.29
N MET A 490 20.21 1.94 10.82
CA MET A 490 21.43 2.43 10.15
C MET A 490 22.73 2.05 10.87
N ASP A 491 22.67 1.67 12.15
CA ASP A 491 23.85 1.32 12.94
C ASP A 491 24.11 -0.19 12.89
N THR A 492 25.04 -0.60 12.04
CA THR A 492 25.43 -2.00 11.85
C THR A 492 26.18 -2.60 13.04
N SER A 493 26.65 -1.77 13.98
CA SER A 493 27.36 -2.21 15.18
C SER A 493 26.43 -2.49 16.36
N SER A 494 25.19 -1.98 16.30
CA SER A 494 24.19 -2.17 17.34
C SER A 494 23.76 -3.63 17.46
N PRO A 495 23.58 -4.17 18.68
CA PRO A 495 22.98 -5.49 18.87
C PRO A 495 21.56 -5.56 18.29
N HIS A 496 20.86 -4.43 18.19
CA HIS A 496 19.49 -4.35 17.65
C HIS A 496 19.43 -4.12 16.13
N TYR A 497 20.52 -4.38 15.40
CA TYR A 497 20.54 -4.24 13.94
C TYR A 497 19.81 -5.39 13.21
N ALA A 498 19.80 -6.59 13.81
CA ALA A 498 19.26 -7.82 13.20
C ALA A 498 18.71 -8.83 14.23
N ASP A 499 18.46 -8.43 15.47
CA ASP A 499 18.10 -9.30 16.60
C ASP A 499 16.69 -9.92 16.50
N GLN A 500 15.76 -9.28 15.78
CA GLN A 500 14.43 -9.83 15.51
C GLN A 500 14.34 -10.62 14.19
N ALA A 501 15.35 -10.56 13.31
CA ALA A 501 15.34 -11.31 12.05
C ALA A 501 15.09 -12.83 12.24
N PRO A 502 15.68 -13.52 13.25
CA PRO A 502 15.34 -14.91 13.54
C PRO A 502 13.89 -15.13 14.00
N LEU A 503 13.32 -14.20 14.79
CA LEU A 503 11.92 -14.27 15.22
C LEU A 503 11.00 -14.13 14.02
N PHE A 504 11.23 -13.10 13.21
CA PHE A 504 10.46 -12.82 12.01
C PHE A 504 10.48 -13.98 11.01
N ALA A 505 11.66 -14.54 10.71
CA ALA A 505 11.79 -15.68 9.79
C ALA A 505 11.12 -16.96 10.34
N SER A 506 11.07 -17.12 11.66
CA SER A 506 10.38 -18.24 12.33
C SER A 506 8.92 -17.97 12.68
N LYS A 507 8.34 -16.85 12.20
CA LYS A 507 6.95 -16.43 12.48
C LYS A 507 6.65 -16.28 13.98
N ARG A 508 7.68 -16.00 14.78
CA ARG A 508 7.56 -15.76 16.22
C ARG A 508 7.50 -14.27 16.50
N TRP A 509 6.85 -13.95 17.61
CA TRP A 509 6.55 -12.59 18.03
C TRP A 509 7.06 -12.38 19.44
N ARG A 510 7.33 -11.12 19.77
CA ARG A 510 7.63 -10.69 21.13
C ARG A 510 6.41 -10.01 21.72
N LYS A 511 6.25 -10.07 23.04
CA LYS A 511 5.20 -9.31 23.73
C LYS A 511 5.56 -7.82 23.71
N ALA A 512 4.59 -6.98 23.43
CA ALA A 512 4.73 -5.55 23.67
C ALA A 512 4.69 -5.29 25.19
N LEU A 513 5.67 -4.55 25.71
CA LEU A 513 5.65 -4.07 27.09
C LEU A 513 4.82 -2.78 27.09
N LEU A 514 3.82 -2.71 27.96
CA LEU A 514 2.83 -1.63 27.94
C LEU A 514 2.83 -0.82 29.23
N ASP A 515 3.07 -1.47 30.37
CA ASP A 515 3.05 -0.82 31.67
C ASP A 515 4.40 -0.14 31.94
N LEU A 516 4.37 1.12 32.40
CA LEU A 516 5.59 1.92 32.58
C LEU A 516 6.60 1.25 33.54
N ASP A 517 6.12 0.60 34.59
CA ASP A 517 6.98 -0.11 35.54
C ASP A 517 7.61 -1.36 34.92
N GLU A 518 6.88 -2.07 34.06
CA GLU A 518 7.41 -3.20 33.28
C GLU A 518 8.47 -2.72 32.28
N ILE A 519 8.20 -1.60 31.58
CA ILE A 519 9.14 -0.98 30.65
C ILE A 519 10.43 -0.59 31.38
N ARG A 520 10.32 0.04 32.55
CA ARG A 520 11.48 0.42 33.38
C ARG A 520 12.26 -0.80 33.86
N ALA A 521 11.57 -1.86 34.27
CA ALA A 521 12.20 -3.09 34.73
C ALA A 521 12.97 -3.83 33.60
N ASN A 522 12.56 -3.64 32.35
CA ASN A 522 13.19 -4.25 31.16
C ASN A 522 14.06 -3.27 30.36
N ALA A 523 14.31 -2.06 30.87
CA ALA A 523 15.07 -1.04 30.14
C ALA A 523 16.57 -1.39 30.12
N GLU A 524 17.14 -1.56 28.92
CA GLU A 524 18.59 -1.74 28.74
C GLU A 524 19.36 -0.42 28.86
N ARG A 525 18.73 0.70 28.50
CA ARG A 525 19.29 2.04 28.56
C ARG A 525 18.23 3.05 28.92
N SER A 526 18.59 4.02 29.74
CA SER A 526 17.78 5.21 30.03
C SER A 526 18.55 6.48 29.65
N TYR A 527 17.84 7.47 29.13
CA TYR A 527 18.39 8.76 28.75
C TYR A 527 17.41 9.87 29.14
N SER A 528 17.95 10.97 29.65
CA SER A 528 17.20 12.19 29.97
C SER A 528 17.87 13.35 29.26
N PRO A 529 17.25 13.94 28.22
CA PRO A 529 17.76 15.16 27.63
C PRO A 529 17.61 16.30 28.66
N ASN A 530 18.71 17.05 28.87
CA ASN A 530 18.76 18.17 29.81
C ASN A 530 17.88 19.34 29.38
#